data_AF-A0A7J3U7G5-F1
#
_entry.id   AF-A0A7J3U7G5-F1
#
_cell.length_a   1.000
_cell.length_b   1.000
_cell.length_c   1.000
_cell.angle_alpha   90.00
_cell.angle_beta   90.00
_cell.angle_gamma   90.00
#
_symmetry.space_group_name_H-M   'P 1'
#
loop_
_entity.id
_entity.type
_entity.pdbx_description
1 polymer ?
#
loop_
_entity_poly.entity_id
_entity_poly.type
_entity_poly.pdbx_seq_one_letter_code
_entity_poly.pdbx_strand_id
1 'polypeptide(L)'
;INIAKNIAKAVRHSSGGYRYVKAMGFEIKERGIVQVSMNLVNYQKTPMFRVFETIKNEAERYGVPVIGSEIIGLVPMEALVDVADHFLRIENFSVEQVLEKKLLSLE
;
A
#
# COMPACT_ATOMS: atom_id res chain seq x y z
N ILE A 1 16.07 -1.00 -12.55
CA ILE A 1 14.78 -0.25 -12.71
C ILE A 1 13.64 -1.03 -13.42
N ASN A 2 13.91 -1.89 -14.42
CA ASN A 2 12.84 -2.52 -15.23
C ASN A 2 11.84 -3.35 -14.42
N ILE A 3 12.30 -4.09 -13.40
CA ILE A 3 11.42 -4.88 -12.52
C ILE A 3 10.37 -3.98 -11.85
N ALA A 4 10.78 -2.89 -11.20
CA ALA A 4 9.85 -1.94 -10.59
C ALA A 4 8.86 -1.34 -11.60
N LYS A 5 9.28 -1.05 -12.82
CA LYS A 5 8.37 -0.57 -13.89
C LYS A 5 7.34 -1.62 -14.29
N ASN A 6 7.73 -2.90 -14.34
CA ASN A 6 6.81 -3.99 -14.64
C ASN A 6 5.82 -4.22 -13.51
N ILE A 7 6.27 -4.22 -12.25
CA ILE A 7 5.39 -4.34 -11.08
C ILE A 7 4.41 -3.17 -11.02
N ALA A 8 4.87 -1.93 -11.27
CA ALA A 8 4.00 -0.76 -11.35
C ALA A 8 2.92 -0.89 -12.44
N LYS A 9 3.25 -1.48 -13.60
CA LYS A 9 2.28 -1.78 -14.66
C LYS A 9 1.24 -2.83 -14.20
N ALA A 10 1.66 -3.85 -13.46
CA ALA A 10 0.78 -4.90 -12.98
C ALA A 10 -0.31 -4.36 -12.04
N VAL A 11 0.01 -3.36 -11.21
CA VAL A 11 -0.94 -2.82 -10.22
C VAL A 11 -1.71 -1.59 -10.69
N ARG A 12 -1.19 -0.79 -11.63
CA ARG A 12 -1.85 0.47 -12.04
C ARG A 12 -3.04 0.22 -12.96
N HIS A 13 -4.09 1.00 -12.74
CA HIS A 13 -5.34 0.87 -13.48
C HIS A 13 -5.18 1.04 -15.00
N SER A 14 -4.38 2.03 -15.42
CA SER A 14 -4.18 2.35 -16.84
C SER A 14 -3.47 1.25 -17.63
N SER A 15 -3.02 0.18 -16.98
CA SER A 15 -2.44 -1.01 -17.63
C SER A 15 -3.23 -2.29 -17.31
N GLY A 16 -4.47 -2.16 -16.83
CA GLY A 16 -5.34 -3.30 -16.52
C GLY A 16 -5.26 -3.81 -15.08
N GLY A 17 -4.46 -3.16 -14.23
CA GLY A 17 -4.39 -3.46 -12.79
C GLY A 17 -5.59 -2.93 -12.01
N TYR A 18 -5.40 -2.74 -10.71
CA TYR A 18 -6.46 -2.34 -9.80
C TYR A 18 -7.07 -0.97 -10.15
N ARG A 19 -8.40 -0.86 -10.04
CA ARG A 19 -9.09 0.44 -10.08
C ARG A 19 -8.57 1.32 -8.95
N TYR A 20 -8.62 2.63 -9.16
CA TYR A 20 -8.18 3.64 -8.18
C TYR A 20 -6.68 3.60 -7.83
N VAL A 21 -5.87 2.83 -8.57
CA VAL A 21 -4.42 2.79 -8.39
C VAL A 21 -3.74 3.45 -9.59
N LYS A 22 -2.86 4.41 -9.30
CA LYS A 22 -1.83 4.88 -10.24
C LYS A 22 -0.49 4.42 -9.70
N ALA A 23 0.39 3.90 -10.55
CA ALA A 23 1.72 3.49 -10.11
C ALA A 23 2.79 3.72 -11.18
N MET A 24 4.01 3.93 -10.70
CA MET A 24 5.21 4.12 -11.51
C MET A 24 6.43 3.52 -10.80
N GLY A 25 7.33 2.92 -11.59
CA GLY A 25 8.62 2.45 -11.10
C GLY A 25 9.73 3.47 -11.38
N PHE A 26 10.50 3.84 -10.35
CA PHE A 26 11.68 4.71 -10.50
C PHE A 26 12.87 4.20 -9.68
N GLU A 27 14.02 4.81 -9.90
CA GLU A 27 15.28 4.51 -9.21
C GLU A 27 15.56 5.59 -8.16
N ILE A 28 16.05 5.17 -7.00
CA ILE A 28 16.56 6.03 -5.93
C ILE A 28 18.07 5.81 -5.88
N LYS A 29 18.80 6.63 -6.64
CA LYS A 29 20.23 6.44 -6.92
C LYS A 29 21.07 6.50 -5.65
N GLU A 30 20.71 7.39 -4.73
CA GLU A 30 21.40 7.67 -3.47
C GLU A 30 21.38 6.45 -2.54
N ARG A 31 20.37 5.58 -2.69
CA ARG A 31 20.20 4.36 -1.89
C ARG A 31 20.55 3.09 -2.66
N GLY A 32 20.83 3.18 -3.96
CA GLY A 32 21.07 2.02 -4.81
C GLY A 32 19.86 1.08 -4.94
N ILE A 33 18.64 1.61 -4.82
CA ILE A 33 17.39 0.81 -4.87
C ILE A 33 16.44 1.30 -5.96
N VAL A 34 15.42 0.49 -6.23
CA VAL A 34 14.27 0.87 -7.06
C VAL A 34 13.01 0.90 -6.22
N GLN A 35 12.07 1.76 -6.59
CA GLN A 35 10.81 1.93 -5.87
C GLN A 35 9.63 1.81 -6.83
N VAL A 36 8.59 1.12 -6.38
CA VAL A 36 7.25 1.20 -6.94
C VAL A 36 6.50 2.27 -6.16
N SER A 37 6.35 3.45 -6.74
CA SER A 37 5.48 4.49 -6.17
C SER A 37 4.06 4.27 -6.65
N MET A 38 3.10 4.44 -5.75
CA MET A 38 1.68 4.34 -6.06
C MET A 38 0.87 5.42 -5.37
N ASN A 39 -0.15 5.91 -6.06
CA ASN A 39 -1.21 6.74 -5.50
C ASN A 39 -2.49 5.91 -5.44
N LEU A 40 -3.05 5.78 -4.24
CA LEU A 40 -4.37 5.19 -4.01
C LEU A 40 -5.41 6.31 -4.02
N VAL A 41 -6.06 6.50 -5.17
CA VAL A 41 -7.05 7.57 -5.38
C VAL A 41 -8.33 7.33 -4.56
N ASN A 42 -8.62 6.07 -4.22
CA ASN A 42 -9.70 5.69 -3.34
C ASN A 42 -9.33 4.40 -2.58
N TYR A 43 -8.78 4.56 -1.38
CA TYR A 43 -8.32 3.42 -0.55
C TYR A 43 -9.48 2.57 -0.04
N GLN A 44 -10.66 3.14 0.21
CA GLN A 44 -11.82 2.39 0.69
C GLN A 44 -12.33 1.39 -0.36
N LYS A 45 -12.23 1.72 -1.66
CA LYS A 45 -12.59 0.81 -2.76
C LYS A 45 -11.46 -0.12 -3.16
N THR A 46 -10.21 0.27 -2.97
CA THR A 46 -9.04 -0.57 -3.23
C THR A 46 -8.05 -0.39 -2.08
N PRO A 47 -8.08 -1.30 -1.09
CA PRO A 47 -7.37 -1.10 0.16
C PRO A 47 -5.86 -1.23 -0.02
N MET A 48 -5.13 -0.48 0.80
CA MET A 48 -3.67 -0.36 0.72
C MET A 48 -2.97 -1.72 0.85
N PHE A 49 -3.39 -2.54 1.81
CA PHE A 49 -2.82 -3.87 2.03
C PHE A 49 -2.91 -4.74 0.77
N ARG A 50 -4.01 -4.67 0.01
CA ARG A 50 -4.23 -5.52 -1.18
C ARG A 50 -3.23 -5.19 -2.29
N VAL A 51 -3.03 -3.90 -2.54
CA VAL A 51 -2.10 -3.45 -3.58
C VAL A 51 -0.66 -3.74 -3.15
N PHE A 52 -0.34 -3.52 -1.88
CA PHE A 52 0.98 -3.80 -1.32
C PHE A 52 1.34 -5.29 -1.36
N GLU A 53 0.42 -6.18 -0.98
CA GLU A 53 0.62 -7.64 -1.10
C GLU A 53 0.82 -8.07 -2.55
N THR A 54 0.11 -7.45 -3.50
CA THR A 54 0.34 -7.73 -4.93
C THR A 54 1.73 -7.30 -5.37
N ILE A 55 2.22 -6.13 -4.92
CA ILE A 55 3.58 -5.68 -5.19
C ILE A 55 4.60 -6.66 -4.62
N LYS A 56 4.39 -7.16 -3.38
CA LYS A 56 5.25 -8.17 -2.76
C LYS A 56 5.26 -9.47 -3.56
N ASN A 57 4.10 -10.00 -3.92
CA ASN A 57 3.99 -11.23 -4.71
C ASN A 57 4.66 -11.08 -6.08
N GLU A 58 4.45 -9.95 -6.77
CA GLU A 58 5.12 -9.68 -8.03
C GLU A 58 6.64 -9.56 -7.86
N ALA A 59 7.13 -8.90 -6.81
CA ALA A 59 8.56 -8.82 -6.50
C ALA A 59 9.18 -10.20 -6.23
N GLU A 60 8.49 -11.05 -5.47
CA GLU A 60 8.90 -12.42 -5.19
C GLU A 60 9.02 -13.25 -6.48
N ARG A 61 8.10 -13.09 -7.44
CA ARG A 61 8.18 -13.74 -8.76
C ARG A 61 9.44 -13.36 -9.55
N TYR A 62 10.00 -12.18 -9.31
CA TYR A 62 11.27 -11.75 -9.89
C TYR A 62 12.49 -12.08 -9.01
N GLY A 63 12.30 -12.72 -7.86
CA GLY A 63 13.36 -13.02 -6.91
C GLY A 63 13.98 -11.77 -6.25
N VAL A 64 13.23 -10.66 -6.17
CA VAL A 64 13.71 -9.43 -5.53
C VAL A 64 12.94 -9.13 -4.24
N PRO A 65 13.62 -8.77 -3.14
CA PRO A 65 12.95 -8.49 -1.88
C PRO A 65 12.33 -7.09 -1.88
N VAL A 66 11.18 -6.95 -1.21
CA VAL A 66 10.66 -5.64 -0.79
C VAL A 66 11.24 -5.33 0.58
N ILE A 67 12.18 -4.37 0.64
CA ILE A 67 12.94 -4.06 1.86
C ILE A 67 12.26 -3.03 2.78
N GLY A 68 11.15 -2.42 2.33
CA GLY A 68 10.42 -1.41 3.10
C GLY A 68 9.40 -0.65 2.25
N SER A 69 8.66 0.26 2.90
CA SER A 69 7.68 1.16 2.28
C SER A 69 7.67 2.51 3.00
N GLU A 70 7.12 3.52 2.35
CA GLU A 70 7.03 4.87 2.89
C GLU A 70 5.67 5.48 2.52
N ILE A 71 5.12 6.28 3.44
CA ILE A 71 3.97 7.15 3.19
C ILE A 71 4.50 8.54 2.90
N ILE A 72 4.08 9.12 1.77
CA ILE A 72 4.41 10.51 1.42
C ILE A 72 3.29 11.42 1.93
N GLY A 73 3.61 12.26 2.92
CA GLY A 73 2.68 13.20 3.52
C GLY A 73 1.78 12.57 4.60
N LEU A 74 0.50 12.90 4.58
CA LEU A 74 -0.49 12.40 5.54
C LEU A 74 -1.26 11.20 4.99
N VAL A 75 -1.76 10.35 5.88
CA VAL A 75 -2.59 9.19 5.55
C VAL A 75 -3.82 9.16 6.45
N PRO A 76 -5.01 8.76 5.94
CA PRO A 76 -6.17 8.53 6.80
C PRO A 76 -5.90 7.44 7.83
N MET A 77 -6.25 7.66 9.09
CA MET A 77 -6.12 6.67 10.16
C MET A 77 -6.79 5.34 9.80
N GLU A 78 -7.99 5.38 9.23
CA GLU A 78 -8.75 4.19 8.81
C GLU A 78 -7.95 3.32 7.83
N ALA A 79 -7.20 3.93 6.90
CA ALA A 79 -6.38 3.17 5.94
C ALA A 79 -5.25 2.38 6.61
N LEU A 80 -4.68 2.89 7.72
CA LEU A 80 -3.67 2.18 8.51
C LEU A 80 -4.30 1.09 9.37
N VAL A 81 -5.47 1.37 9.94
CA VAL A 81 -6.23 0.40 10.73
C VAL A 81 -6.64 -0.79 9.87
N ASP A 82 -7.12 -0.55 8.64
CA ASP A 82 -7.45 -1.61 7.67
C ASP A 82 -6.25 -2.51 7.36
N VAL A 83 -5.05 -1.92 7.28
CA VAL A 83 -3.80 -2.66 7.06
C VAL A 83 -3.50 -3.53 8.29
N ALA A 84 -3.57 -2.96 9.50
CA ALA A 84 -3.33 -3.70 10.73
C ALA A 84 -4.32 -4.87 10.89
N ASP A 85 -5.61 -4.62 10.68
CA ASP A 85 -6.65 -5.64 10.78
C ASP A 85 -6.43 -6.77 9.76
N HIS A 86 -6.12 -6.43 8.50
CA HIS A 86 -5.85 -7.42 7.46
C HIS A 86 -4.67 -8.35 7.81
N PHE A 87 -3.56 -7.77 8.28
CA PHE A 87 -2.35 -8.55 8.55
C PHE A 87 -2.40 -9.32 9.87
N LEU A 88 -3.00 -8.73 10.91
CA LEU A 88 -3.10 -9.36 12.24
C LEU A 88 -4.29 -10.30 12.36
N ARG A 89 -5.30 -10.18 11.48
CA ARG A 89 -6.54 -10.97 11.49
C ARG A 89 -7.24 -10.88 12.84
N ILE A 90 -7.48 -9.65 13.28
CA ILE A 90 -8.00 -9.40 14.62
C ILE A 90 -9.46 -9.86 14.68
N GLU A 91 -9.77 -10.79 15.58
CA GLU A 91 -11.12 -11.34 15.69
C GLU A 91 -12.11 -10.32 16.28
N ASN A 92 -13.27 -10.18 15.64
CA ASN A 92 -14.36 -9.28 16.06
C ASN A 92 -13.91 -7.83 16.26
N PHE A 93 -12.91 -7.39 15.49
CA PHE A 93 -12.36 -6.05 15.60
C PHE A 93 -13.30 -5.00 15.02
N SER A 94 -13.38 -3.87 15.71
CA SER A 94 -14.02 -2.65 15.25
C SER A 94 -13.06 -1.49 15.41
N VAL A 95 -13.05 -0.58 14.44
CA VAL A 95 -12.30 0.68 14.50
C VAL A 95 -12.68 1.52 15.73
N GLU A 96 -13.86 1.31 16.33
CA GLU A 96 -14.27 1.95 17.60
C GLU A 96 -13.43 1.52 18.82
N GLN A 97 -12.66 0.44 18.70
CA GLN A 97 -11.72 -0.01 19.71
C GLN A 97 -10.37 0.72 19.64
N VAL A 98 -10.13 1.54 18.59
CA VAL A 98 -8.93 2.37 18.47
C VAL A 98 -9.05 3.55 19.44
N LEU A 99 -8.12 3.64 20.40
CA LEU A 99 -8.15 4.63 21.47
C LEU A 99 -8.24 6.06 20.94
N GLU A 100 -7.38 6.40 19.99
CA GLU A 100 -7.31 7.73 19.38
C GLU A 100 -8.62 8.10 18.68
N LYS A 101 -9.28 7.13 18.01
CA LYS A 101 -10.60 7.35 17.39
C LYS A 101 -11.65 7.69 18.45
N LYS A 102 -11.64 6.95 19.56
CA LYS A 102 -12.61 7.14 20.64
C LYS A 102 -12.41 8.49 21.33
N LEU A 103 -11.17 8.89 21.59
CA LEU A 103 -10.85 10.20 22.16
C LEU A 103 -11.35 11.35 21.27
N LEU A 104 -11.13 11.27 19.96
CA LEU A 104 -11.61 12.28 19.01
C LEU A 104 -13.15 12.36 18.92
N SER A 105 -13.88 11.32 19.32
CA SER A 105 -15.35 11.32 19.32
C SER A 105 -15.99 11.93 20.58
N LEU A 106 -15.18 12.20 21.61
CA LEU A 106 -15.61 12.79 22.88
C LEU A 106 -15.45 14.32 22.91
N GLU A 107 -14.75 14.89 21.93
CA GLU A 107 -14.61 16.32 21.68
C GLU A 107 -15.76 16.85 20.82
#